data_AF-A0A367JLK0-F1
#
_entry.id   AF-A0A367JLK0-F1
#
_cell.length_a   1.000
_cell.length_b   1.000
_cell.length_c   1.000
_cell.angle_alpha   90.00
_cell.angle_beta   90.00
_cell.angle_gamma   90.00
#
_symmetry.space_group_name_H-M   'P 1'
#
loop_
_entity.id
_entity.type
_entity.pdbx_description
1 polymer ?
#
loop_
_entity_poly.entity_id
_entity_poly.type
_entity_poly.pdbx_seq_one_letter_code
_entity_poly.pdbx_strand_id
1 'polypeptide(L)'
;IMSILLWIVLVIFLPETLRSLVGDGSGFANPTLLQYWRRSFRKQEHDGLSTTSRFDSATVVCKDHSELSLSLPSTINCMPIKDDFKVEHTENAKKKNRFPNVFQSLTYLKEKDIAVLLFYNALQYGAIYSMLTSLTKLFTETYQLNTLQIGLCYLSSGFGSSLGSFSSGRLLNWQFNRYSRSYLSTKGEGSRSINRKNLDPEFPIEATRLNLTWIWGIAFSLFTSAYGWCLQLKVNIAVPLTMTFFMAYTSSSTFCAINTLLVDLFPNNSAAIIASNNFTRCILGAFVVFCVNPGVEFMGIGWFFTTVSLIVFVSRAILIVELKYGPKWRLQRIERSKASLS
;
A
#
# COMPACT_ATOMS: atom_id res chain seq x y z
N ILE A 1 -1.19 -26.94 -5.36
CA ILE A 1 -2.55 -26.78 -5.95
C ILE A 1 -3.29 -25.59 -5.33
N MET A 2 -3.52 -25.53 -4.01
CA MET A 2 -4.18 -24.39 -3.35
C MET A 2 -3.43 -23.05 -3.51
N SER A 3 -2.10 -23.03 -3.39
CA SER A 3 -1.32 -21.81 -3.64
C SER A 3 -1.44 -21.33 -5.10
N ILE A 4 -1.44 -22.26 -6.06
CA ILE A 4 -1.59 -21.94 -7.49
C ILE A 4 -2.99 -21.39 -7.78
N LEU A 5 -4.04 -21.94 -7.17
CA LEU A 5 -5.41 -21.41 -7.26
C LEU A 5 -5.52 -20.02 -6.65
N LEU A 6 -4.84 -19.76 -5.53
CA LEU A 6 -4.81 -18.45 -4.87
C LEU A 6 -4.05 -17.42 -5.74
N TRP A 7 -2.96 -17.82 -6.39
CA TRP A 7 -2.23 -17.00 -7.36
C TRP A 7 -3.04 -16.72 -8.63
N ILE A 8 -3.79 -17.71 -9.13
CA ILE A 8 -4.69 -17.53 -10.28
C ILE A 8 -5.83 -16.56 -9.93
N VAL A 9 -6.45 -16.70 -8.76
CA VAL A 9 -7.48 -15.76 -8.27
C VAL A 9 -6.90 -14.36 -8.09
N LEU A 10 -5.70 -14.23 -7.52
CA LEU A 10 -5.00 -12.96 -7.41
C LEU A 10 -4.74 -12.32 -8.78
N VAL A 11 -4.25 -13.10 -9.76
CA VAL A 11 -3.95 -12.60 -11.11
C VAL A 11 -5.21 -12.22 -11.89
N ILE A 12 -6.35 -12.88 -11.63
CA ILE A 12 -7.63 -12.56 -12.29
C ILE A 12 -8.31 -11.35 -11.65
N PHE A 13 -8.22 -11.18 -10.32
CA PHE A 13 -8.83 -10.05 -9.61
C PHE A 13 -7.94 -8.79 -9.52
N LEU A 14 -6.62 -8.91 -9.64
CA LEU A 14 -5.69 -7.76 -9.71
C LEU A 14 -6.02 -6.78 -10.86
N PRO A 15 -6.26 -7.21 -12.11
CA PRO A 15 -6.49 -6.27 -13.22
C PRO A 15 -7.79 -5.48 -13.05
N GLU A 16 -8.82 -6.08 -12.46
CA GLU A 16 -10.08 -5.42 -12.09
C GLU A 16 -9.87 -4.37 -10.98
N THR A 17 -9.13 -4.73 -9.94
CA THR A 17 -8.81 -3.80 -8.84
C THR A 17 -7.88 -2.65 -9.26
N LEU A 18 -6.96 -2.88 -10.20
CA LEU A 18 -6.10 -1.83 -10.76
C LEU A 18 -6.89 -0.82 -11.62
N ARG A 19 -7.90 -1.28 -12.36
CA ARG A 19 -8.76 -0.44 -13.21
C ARG A 19 -9.75 0.40 -12.40
N SER A 20 -10.17 -0.08 -11.23
CA SER A 20 -11.03 0.67 -10.30
C SER A 20 -10.27 1.65 -9.40
N LEU A 21 -8.98 1.42 -9.13
CA LEU A 21 -8.19 2.24 -8.20
C LEU A 21 -7.48 3.42 -8.89
N VAL A 22 -7.23 3.32 -10.20
CA VAL A 22 -6.71 4.43 -11.01
C VAL A 22 -7.89 5.07 -11.73
N GLY A 23 -8.44 6.12 -11.12
CA GLY A 23 -9.39 6.99 -11.80
C GLY A 23 -8.76 7.58 -13.07
N ASP A 24 -9.59 7.69 -14.12
CA ASP A 24 -9.21 8.21 -15.43
C ASP A 24 -8.62 9.62 -15.31
N GLY A 25 -7.31 9.74 -15.49
CA GLY A 25 -6.58 11.00 -15.32
C GLY A 25 -5.28 10.97 -16.10
N SER A 26 -5.41 11.09 -17.42
CA SER A 26 -4.40 11.58 -18.39
C SER A 26 -2.93 11.58 -17.95
N GLY A 27 -2.15 10.58 -18.37
CA GLY A 27 -0.68 10.62 -18.36
C GLY A 27 0.03 9.26 -18.27
N PHE A 28 0.52 8.77 -19.41
CA PHE A 28 1.37 7.59 -19.67
C PHE A 28 1.16 6.34 -18.80
N ALA A 29 0.13 5.55 -19.14
CA ALA A 29 0.17 4.11 -18.91
C ALA A 29 1.18 3.48 -19.89
N ASN A 30 2.16 2.74 -19.36
CA ASN A 30 3.02 1.88 -20.17
C ASN A 30 2.10 0.86 -20.89
N PRO A 31 2.18 0.68 -22.23
CA PRO A 31 1.26 -0.21 -22.92
C PRO A 31 1.40 -1.63 -22.37
N THR A 32 0.26 -2.26 -22.03
CA THR A 32 0.22 -3.68 -21.65
C THR A 32 0.72 -4.54 -22.81
N LEU A 33 1.28 -5.72 -22.51
CA LEU A 33 1.77 -6.67 -23.53
C LEU A 33 0.71 -6.96 -24.61
N LEU A 34 -0.56 -7.05 -24.22
CA LEU A 34 -1.70 -7.23 -25.12
C LEU A 34 -1.97 -6.02 -26.03
N GLN A 35 -1.77 -4.79 -25.53
CA GLN A 35 -1.88 -3.57 -26.34
C GLN A 35 -0.68 -3.40 -27.28
N TYR A 36 0.51 -3.81 -26.86
CA TYR A 36 1.70 -3.86 -27.72
C TYR A 36 1.50 -4.86 -28.86
N TRP A 37 1.01 -6.06 -28.55
CA TRP A 37 0.71 -7.10 -29.54
C TRP A 37 -0.40 -6.67 -30.52
N ARG A 38 -1.48 -6.05 -30.01
CA ARG A 38 -2.58 -5.55 -30.84
C ARG A 38 -2.14 -4.38 -31.74
N ARG A 39 -1.19 -3.54 -31.29
CA ARG A 39 -0.56 -2.49 -32.12
C ARG A 39 0.37 -3.08 -33.18
N SER A 40 1.07 -4.17 -32.89
CA SER A 40 1.93 -4.87 -33.86
C SER A 40 1.12 -5.40 -35.04
N PHE A 41 -0.04 -6.01 -34.79
CA PHE A 41 -0.92 -6.46 -35.87
C PHE A 41 -1.55 -5.32 -36.66
N ARG A 42 -1.99 -4.26 -35.98
CA ARG A 42 -2.61 -3.11 -36.66
C ARG A 42 -1.59 -2.34 -37.52
N LYS A 43 -0.29 -2.44 -37.23
CA LYS A 43 0.79 -1.87 -38.05
C LYS A 43 1.04 -2.71 -39.30
N GLN A 44 0.96 -4.05 -39.21
CA GLN A 44 1.01 -4.94 -40.37
C GLN A 44 -0.17 -4.74 -41.34
N GLU A 45 -1.37 -4.46 -40.82
CA GLU A 45 -2.56 -4.25 -41.66
C GLU A 45 -2.55 -2.89 -42.39
N HIS A 46 -1.98 -1.84 -41.78
CA HIS A 46 -1.85 -0.52 -42.40
C HIS A 46 -0.74 -0.46 -43.46
N ASP A 47 0.35 -1.22 -43.27
CA ASP A 47 1.42 -1.34 -44.28
C ASP A 47 0.95 -2.15 -45.50
N GLY A 48 0.01 -3.10 -45.33
CA GLY A 48 -0.62 -3.85 -46.43
C GLY A 48 -1.65 -3.08 -47.25
N LEU A 49 -2.32 -2.06 -46.69
CA LEU A 49 -3.24 -1.19 -47.44
C LEU A 49 -2.56 -0.01 -48.14
N SER A 50 -1.36 0.38 -47.71
CA SER A 50 -0.64 1.54 -48.26
C SER A 50 0.14 1.25 -49.55
N THR A 51 0.28 -0.02 -49.93
CA THR A 51 0.99 -0.45 -51.15
C THR A 51 0.12 -0.49 -52.42
N THR A 52 -1.19 -0.25 -52.33
CA THR A 52 -2.11 -0.44 -53.48
C THR A 52 -2.78 0.85 -53.99
N SER A 53 -2.41 2.05 -53.49
CA SER A 53 -2.97 3.32 -53.97
C SER A 53 -1.92 4.32 -54.43
N ARG A 54 -0.80 3.84 -54.99
CA ARG A 54 0.25 4.68 -55.59
C ARG A 54 0.19 4.60 -57.11
N PHE A 55 -0.93 5.00 -57.71
CA PHE A 55 -1.04 5.35 -59.13
C PHE A 55 -2.26 6.27 -59.30
N ASP A 56 -2.02 7.58 -59.36
CA ASP A 56 -2.48 8.48 -60.43
C ASP A 56 -2.44 9.96 -60.02
N SER A 57 -1.57 10.68 -60.74
CA SER A 57 -1.77 12.00 -61.34
C SER A 57 -2.09 13.21 -60.45
N ALA A 58 -1.07 14.06 -60.31
CA ALA A 58 -1.26 15.50 -60.33
C ALA A 58 -1.77 15.93 -61.72
N THR A 59 -2.82 16.76 -61.82
CA THR A 59 -2.95 17.95 -62.71
C THR A 59 -4.34 18.62 -62.51
N VAL A 60 -4.30 19.95 -62.49
CA VAL A 60 -5.30 21.04 -62.52
C VAL A 60 -6.62 20.78 -63.28
N VAL A 61 -7.77 21.19 -62.71
CA VAL A 61 -8.94 21.74 -63.46
C VAL A 61 -9.66 22.81 -62.64
N CYS A 62 -9.60 24.07 -63.10
CA CYS A 62 -10.58 25.12 -62.80
C CYS A 62 -11.83 24.93 -63.66
N LYS A 63 -13.01 25.32 -63.15
CA LYS A 63 -14.18 25.58 -64.01
C LYS A 63 -15.05 26.70 -63.45
N ASP A 64 -15.03 27.82 -64.15
CA ASP A 64 -15.96 28.94 -64.05
C ASP A 64 -17.37 28.55 -64.55
N HIS A 65 -18.42 29.13 -63.95
CA HIS A 65 -19.39 29.99 -64.65
C HIS A 65 -20.38 30.66 -63.67
N SER A 66 -20.23 31.98 -63.61
CA SER A 66 -21.17 33.12 -63.51
C SER A 66 -22.67 32.92 -63.28
N GLU A 67 -23.19 33.69 -62.30
CA GLU A 67 -24.32 34.66 -62.32
C GLU A 67 -24.72 34.95 -60.84
N LEU A 68 -25.13 36.12 -60.33
CA LEU A 68 -25.21 37.52 -60.75
C LEU A 68 -25.50 38.34 -59.46
N SER A 69 -24.70 39.39 -59.23
CA SER A 69 -24.88 40.64 -58.46
C SER A 69 -25.61 40.80 -57.09
N LEU A 70 -24.87 41.49 -56.20
CA LEU A 70 -25.25 42.59 -55.27
C LEU A 70 -25.67 42.31 -53.81
N SER A 71 -24.72 42.45 -52.86
CA SER A 71 -24.74 43.45 -51.76
C SER A 71 -23.47 43.38 -50.87
N LEU A 72 -22.97 44.56 -50.47
CA LEU A 72 -21.77 44.88 -49.67
C LEU A 72 -22.08 44.83 -48.13
N PRO A 73 -21.08 44.90 -47.21
CA PRO A 73 -20.83 43.84 -46.24
C PRO A 73 -21.05 44.24 -44.77
N SER A 74 -21.47 43.26 -43.99
CA SER A 74 -21.37 43.15 -42.52
C SER A 74 -20.65 41.81 -42.27
N THR A 75 -19.65 41.59 -41.42
CA THR A 75 -19.34 42.18 -40.12
C THR A 75 -18.02 41.53 -39.64
N ILE A 76 -17.20 42.30 -38.91
CA ILE A 76 -16.26 41.85 -37.85
C ILE A 76 -15.04 41.01 -38.31
N ASN A 77 -13.92 41.72 -38.51
CA ASN A 77 -12.56 41.16 -38.53
C ASN A 77 -12.16 40.70 -37.11
N CYS A 78 -11.98 39.40 -36.90
CA CYS A 78 -11.17 38.90 -35.78
C CYS A 78 -9.69 39.01 -36.14
N MET A 79 -8.99 39.95 -35.50
CA MET A 79 -7.53 40.03 -35.51
C MET A 79 -6.92 38.77 -34.87
N PRO A 80 -5.82 38.22 -35.42
CA PRO A 80 -5.08 37.16 -34.77
C PRO A 80 -4.34 37.72 -33.55
N ILE A 81 -4.65 37.19 -32.37
CA ILE A 81 -3.87 37.44 -31.15
C ILE A 81 -2.53 36.74 -31.29
N LYS A 82 -1.47 37.50 -31.07
CA LYS A 82 -0.07 37.12 -31.14
C LYS A 82 0.29 36.33 -29.88
N ASP A 83 0.39 35.02 -29.98
CA ASP A 83 0.87 34.16 -28.89
C ASP A 83 2.40 34.24 -28.77
N ASP A 84 2.90 35.32 -28.17
CA ASP A 84 4.24 35.35 -27.59
C ASP A 84 4.18 34.67 -26.19
N PHE A 85 4.10 33.34 -26.17
CA PHE A 85 4.42 32.56 -24.97
C PHE A 85 5.52 31.54 -25.30
N LYS A 86 6.77 31.97 -25.13
CA LYS A 86 7.94 31.08 -25.12
C LYS A 86 7.77 30.10 -23.96
N VAL A 87 7.38 28.87 -24.27
CA VAL A 87 7.58 27.73 -23.38
C VAL A 87 9.08 27.49 -23.30
N GLU A 88 9.67 27.95 -22.21
CA GLU A 88 11.04 27.65 -21.83
C GLU A 88 11.13 26.12 -21.66
N HIS A 89 11.70 25.44 -22.66
CA HIS A 89 12.05 24.03 -22.56
C HIS A 89 13.10 23.89 -21.45
N THR A 90 12.66 23.60 -20.23
CA THR A 90 13.57 23.23 -19.15
C THR A 90 14.33 21.99 -19.60
N GLU A 91 15.63 22.18 -19.75
CA GLU A 91 16.57 21.21 -20.28
C GLU A 91 16.41 19.83 -19.63
N ASN A 92 16.63 18.80 -20.46
CA ASN A 92 16.78 17.41 -20.07
C ASN A 92 17.73 17.27 -18.87
N ALA A 93 17.17 17.21 -17.66
CA ALA A 93 17.92 16.83 -16.47
C ALA A 93 18.43 15.39 -16.67
N LYS A 94 19.73 15.28 -16.99
CA LYS A 94 20.46 14.01 -17.06
C LYS A 94 20.08 13.17 -15.83
N LYS A 95 19.37 12.06 -16.03
CA LYS A 95 19.17 11.03 -15.00
C LYS A 95 20.56 10.49 -14.66
N LYS A 96 21.20 11.09 -13.66
CA LYS A 96 22.40 10.53 -13.04
C LYS A 96 21.98 9.17 -12.48
N ASN A 97 22.56 8.10 -13.00
CA ASN A 97 22.45 6.76 -12.39
C ASN A 97 23.09 6.84 -10.99
N ARG A 98 22.35 7.34 -10.01
CA ARG A 98 22.70 7.11 -8.61
C ARG A 98 22.41 5.65 -8.38
N PHE A 99 23.46 4.87 -8.09
CA PHE A 99 23.28 3.57 -7.47
C PHE A 99 22.23 3.71 -6.36
N PRO A 100 21.22 2.82 -6.30
CA PRO A 100 20.25 2.87 -5.22
C PRO A 100 21.03 2.78 -3.92
N ASN A 101 20.99 3.85 -3.13
CA ASN A 101 21.75 3.93 -1.90
C ASN A 101 21.08 2.98 -0.89
N VAL A 102 21.51 1.72 -0.86
CA VAL A 102 20.93 0.65 -0.03
C VAL A 102 20.94 1.05 1.45
N PHE A 103 21.95 1.82 1.86
CA PHE A 103 22.11 2.34 3.22
C PHE A 103 21.18 3.52 3.55
N GLN A 104 20.53 4.14 2.56
CA GLN A 104 19.55 5.21 2.80
C GLN A 104 18.36 4.71 3.63
N SER A 105 17.98 3.43 3.48
CA SER A 105 16.96 2.78 4.30
C SER A 105 17.33 2.85 5.79
N LEU A 106 18.58 2.53 6.14
CA LEU A 106 19.05 2.56 7.53
C LEU A 106 19.06 3.97 8.14
N THR A 107 19.19 5.02 7.31
CA THR A 107 19.09 6.40 7.79
C THR A 107 17.70 6.72 8.34
N TYR A 108 16.62 6.14 7.79
CA TYR A 108 15.26 6.37 8.29
C TYR A 108 15.03 5.80 9.69
N LEU A 109 15.78 4.78 10.13
CA LEU A 109 15.71 4.31 11.51
C LEU A 109 16.21 5.34 12.53
N LYS A 110 16.95 6.37 12.10
CA LYS A 110 17.40 7.45 12.99
C LYS A 110 16.32 8.50 13.25
N GLU A 111 15.29 8.56 12.41
CA GLU A 111 14.15 9.45 12.61
C GLU A 111 13.22 8.87 13.67
N LYS A 112 12.98 9.64 14.74
CA LYS A 112 12.33 9.15 15.97
C LYS A 112 10.89 8.68 15.73
N ASP A 113 10.13 9.39 14.91
CA ASP A 113 8.76 9.04 14.54
C ASP A 113 8.70 7.72 13.75
N ILE A 114 9.63 7.54 12.80
CA ILE A 114 9.72 6.31 12.02
C ILE A 114 10.13 5.15 12.90
N ALA A 115 11.17 5.30 13.73
CA ALA A 115 11.70 4.24 14.58
C ALA A 115 10.62 3.65 15.50
N VAL A 116 9.79 4.52 16.09
CA VAL A 116 8.65 4.18 16.95
C VAL A 116 7.62 3.33 16.18
N LEU A 117 7.24 3.74 14.98
CA LEU A 117 6.33 2.97 14.11
C LEU A 117 6.92 1.63 13.63
N LEU A 118 8.19 1.61 13.23
CA LEU A 118 8.88 0.41 12.78
C LEU A 118 9.00 -0.62 13.89
N PHE A 119 9.35 -0.18 15.10
CA PHE A 119 9.50 -1.06 16.26
C PHE A 119 8.16 -1.66 16.69
N TYR A 120 7.09 -0.86 16.71
CA TYR A 120 5.73 -1.38 16.95
C TYR A 120 5.34 -2.45 15.92
N ASN A 121 5.56 -2.18 14.62
CA ASN A 121 5.25 -3.13 13.56
C ASN A 121 6.08 -4.42 13.66
N ALA A 122 7.35 -4.29 14.05
CA ALA A 122 8.25 -5.41 14.25
C ALA A 122 7.80 -6.31 15.41
N LEU A 123 7.34 -5.74 16.53
CA LEU A 123 6.81 -6.51 17.66
C LEU A 123 5.55 -7.27 17.29
N GLN A 124 4.62 -6.60 16.62
CA GLN A 124 3.39 -7.21 16.10
C GLN A 124 3.71 -8.38 15.14
N TYR A 125 4.72 -8.18 14.28
CA TYR A 125 5.18 -9.21 13.36
C TYR A 125 5.84 -10.40 14.07
N GLY A 126 6.68 -10.15 15.07
CA GLY A 126 7.27 -11.20 15.90
C GLY A 126 6.20 -12.06 16.58
N ALA A 127 5.13 -11.46 17.09
CA ALA A 127 4.06 -12.18 17.77
C ALA A 127 3.23 -13.08 16.85
N ILE A 128 2.94 -12.68 15.61
CA ILE A 128 2.27 -13.59 14.66
C ILE A 128 3.23 -14.68 14.18
N TYR A 129 4.54 -14.40 14.06
CA TYR A 129 5.53 -15.40 13.68
C TYR A 129 5.82 -16.40 14.80
N SER A 130 5.78 -16.01 16.07
CA SER A 130 5.91 -16.96 17.19
C SER A 130 4.81 -18.02 17.13
N MET A 131 3.58 -17.59 16.88
CA MET A 131 2.44 -18.45 16.63
C MET A 131 2.66 -19.32 15.38
N LEU A 132 3.05 -18.75 14.24
CA LEU A 132 3.23 -19.49 12.98
C LEU A 132 4.30 -20.59 13.09
N THR A 133 5.41 -20.29 13.76
CA THR A 133 6.51 -21.23 14.01
C THR A 133 6.09 -22.34 14.96
N SER A 134 5.42 -21.99 16.07
CA SER A 134 5.01 -22.98 17.07
C SER A 134 3.87 -23.89 16.59
N LEU A 135 3.05 -23.44 15.63
CA LEU A 135 1.83 -24.14 15.21
C LEU A 135 2.10 -25.58 14.82
N THR A 136 3.11 -25.84 13.97
CA THR A 136 3.45 -27.20 13.54
C THR A 136 3.81 -28.09 14.72
N LYS A 137 4.73 -27.64 15.60
CA LYS A 137 5.17 -28.41 16.78
C LYS A 137 3.97 -28.71 17.71
N LEU A 138 3.26 -27.66 18.10
CA LEU A 138 2.17 -27.76 19.08
C LEU A 138 1.00 -28.60 18.58
N PHE A 139 0.62 -28.50 17.30
CA PHE A 139 -0.48 -29.28 16.75
C PHE A 139 -0.11 -30.74 16.53
N THR A 140 1.15 -31.02 16.19
CA THR A 140 1.67 -32.40 16.13
C THR A 140 1.67 -33.05 17.51
N GLU A 141 2.21 -32.37 18.52
CA GLU A 141 2.34 -32.91 19.87
C GLU A 141 0.99 -33.03 20.60
N THR A 142 0.09 -32.06 20.42
CA THR A 142 -1.18 -31.99 21.17
C THR A 142 -2.28 -32.83 20.52
N TYR A 143 -2.39 -32.82 19.19
CA TYR A 143 -3.50 -33.43 18.45
C TYR A 143 -3.07 -34.57 17.54
N GLN A 144 -1.78 -34.94 17.52
CA GLN A 144 -1.24 -36.06 16.72
C GLN A 144 -1.60 -35.96 15.22
N LEU A 145 -1.61 -34.74 14.69
CA LEU A 145 -1.99 -34.50 13.29
C LEU A 145 -0.88 -34.90 12.32
N ASN A 146 -1.28 -35.39 11.16
CA ASN A 146 -0.37 -35.65 10.04
C ASN A 146 0.06 -34.36 9.35
N THR A 147 1.18 -34.39 8.63
CA THR A 147 1.76 -33.23 7.92
C THR A 147 0.76 -32.53 6.99
N LEU A 148 -0.09 -33.29 6.29
CA LEU A 148 -1.14 -32.71 5.42
C LEU A 148 -2.21 -31.96 6.23
N GLN A 149 -2.64 -32.49 7.37
CA GLN A 149 -3.63 -31.85 8.24
C GLN A 149 -3.07 -30.57 8.86
N ILE A 150 -1.79 -30.54 9.23
CA ILE A 150 -1.10 -29.34 9.70
C ILE A 150 -1.03 -28.30 8.57
N GLY A 151 -0.74 -28.72 7.34
CA GLY A 151 -0.80 -27.86 6.15
C GLY A 151 -2.18 -27.21 5.97
N LEU A 152 -3.26 -27.96 6.19
CA LEU A 152 -4.62 -27.42 6.19
C LEU A 152 -4.86 -26.41 7.32
N CYS A 153 -4.25 -26.58 8.49
CA CYS A 153 -4.40 -25.65 9.61
C CYS A 153 -3.82 -24.26 9.28
N TYR A 154 -2.72 -24.19 8.52
CA TYR A 154 -2.16 -22.92 8.05
C TYR A 154 -3.10 -22.16 7.11
N LEU A 155 -4.03 -22.84 6.45
CA LEU A 155 -5.00 -22.22 5.55
C LEU A 155 -5.91 -21.23 6.28
N SER A 156 -6.27 -21.53 7.54
CA SER A 156 -7.04 -20.63 8.40
C SER A 156 -6.35 -19.26 8.56
N SER A 157 -5.05 -19.28 8.91
CA SER A 157 -4.24 -18.06 9.01
C SER A 157 -4.11 -17.34 7.67
N GLY A 158 -3.98 -18.08 6.56
CA GLY A 158 -3.93 -17.53 5.21
C GLY A 158 -5.22 -16.79 4.81
N PHE A 159 -6.39 -17.39 5.09
CA PHE A 159 -7.69 -16.76 4.86
C PHE A 159 -7.89 -15.52 5.73
N GLY A 160 -7.55 -15.60 7.02
CA GLY A 160 -7.61 -14.46 7.94
C GLY A 160 -6.77 -13.29 7.42
N SER A 161 -5.53 -13.55 7.01
CA SER A 161 -4.63 -12.53 6.47
C SER A 161 -5.15 -11.88 5.18
N SER A 162 -5.71 -12.69 4.28
CA SER A 162 -6.26 -12.24 3.00
C SER A 162 -7.47 -11.33 3.23
N LEU A 163 -8.41 -11.75 4.07
CA LEU A 163 -9.58 -10.96 4.42
C LEU A 163 -9.19 -9.69 5.19
N GLY A 164 -8.22 -9.78 6.08
CA GLY A 164 -7.69 -8.66 6.85
C GLY A 164 -7.09 -7.58 5.95
N SER A 165 -6.32 -7.97 4.93
CA SER A 165 -5.71 -7.04 3.97
C SER A 165 -6.75 -6.36 3.08
N PHE A 166 -7.74 -7.11 2.57
CA PHE A 166 -8.79 -6.55 1.72
C PHE A 166 -9.73 -5.61 2.47
N SER A 167 -10.20 -6.03 3.65
CA SER A 167 -11.13 -5.24 4.46
C SER A 167 -10.48 -3.99 5.06
N SER A 168 -9.25 -4.11 5.57
CA SER A 168 -8.52 -2.96 6.14
C SER A 168 -8.22 -1.89 5.10
N GLY A 169 -7.82 -2.25 3.88
CA GLY A 169 -7.58 -1.29 2.81
C GLY A 169 -8.82 -0.44 2.51
N ARG A 170 -10.00 -1.07 2.37
CA ARG A 170 -11.27 -0.35 2.19
C ARG A 170 -11.64 0.49 3.41
N LEU A 171 -11.53 -0.06 4.62
CA LEU A 171 -11.93 0.61 5.85
C LEU A 171 -11.04 1.83 6.13
N LEU A 172 -9.74 1.71 5.91
CA LEU A 172 -8.75 2.78 6.06
C LEU A 172 -8.96 3.88 5.03
N ASN A 173 -9.34 3.52 3.80
CA ASN A 173 -9.67 4.47 2.74
C ASN A 173 -10.96 5.24 3.06
N TRP A 174 -11.99 4.54 3.53
CA TRP A 174 -13.24 5.13 3.97
C TRP A 174 -13.04 6.09 5.14
N GLN A 175 -12.30 5.66 6.18
CA GLN A 175 -11.98 6.50 7.34
C GLN A 175 -11.21 7.75 6.91
N PHE A 176 -10.18 7.59 6.07
CA PHE A 176 -9.41 8.71 5.56
C PHE A 176 -10.27 9.71 4.79
N ASN A 177 -11.16 9.24 3.91
CA ASN A 177 -12.05 10.10 3.16
C ASN A 177 -13.05 10.84 4.08
N ARG A 178 -13.56 10.17 5.12
CA ARG A 178 -14.43 10.79 6.12
C ARG A 178 -13.74 11.90 6.90
N TYR A 179 -12.52 11.64 7.38
CA TYR A 179 -11.71 12.64 8.09
C TYR A 179 -11.30 13.80 7.17
N SER A 180 -10.91 13.50 5.94
CA SER A 180 -10.55 14.51 4.93
C SER A 180 -11.70 15.48 4.65
N ARG A 181 -12.92 14.96 4.43
CA ARG A 181 -14.11 15.79 4.19
C ARG A 181 -14.45 16.67 5.40
N SER A 182 -14.34 16.13 6.60
CA SER A 182 -14.61 16.87 7.84
C SER A 182 -13.60 18.02 8.01
N TYR A 183 -12.31 17.75 7.80
CA TYR A 183 -11.24 18.74 7.86
C TYR A 183 -11.40 19.87 6.84
N LEU A 184 -11.70 19.52 5.59
CA LEU A 184 -11.93 20.50 4.52
C LEU A 184 -13.18 21.35 4.77
N SER A 185 -14.24 20.76 5.35
CA SER A 185 -15.42 21.51 5.76
C SER A 185 -15.08 22.56 6.82
N THR A 186 -14.18 22.26 7.76
CA THR A 186 -13.72 23.22 8.77
C THR A 186 -12.87 24.35 8.17
N LYS A 187 -12.09 24.07 7.11
CA LYS A 187 -11.30 25.09 6.37
C LYS A 187 -12.11 25.85 5.29
N GLY A 188 -13.41 25.57 5.12
CA GLY A 188 -14.25 26.20 4.10
C GLY A 188 -14.00 25.70 2.66
N GLU A 189 -13.23 24.62 2.48
CA GLU A 189 -12.82 24.07 1.18
C GLU A 189 -13.52 22.72 0.86
N GLY A 190 -14.81 22.60 1.17
CA GLY A 190 -15.55 21.33 1.18
C GLY A 190 -15.61 20.53 -0.14
N SER A 191 -15.21 21.11 -1.28
CA SER A 191 -15.27 20.47 -2.61
C SER A 191 -13.91 19.95 -3.12
N ARG A 192 -12.79 20.26 -2.45
CA ARG A 192 -11.45 19.85 -2.93
C ARG A 192 -11.14 18.42 -2.49
N SER A 193 -10.44 17.63 -3.30
CA SER A 193 -9.89 16.34 -2.84
C SER A 193 -8.50 16.55 -2.25
N ILE A 194 -8.22 15.96 -1.08
CA ILE A 194 -6.87 16.02 -0.49
C ILE A 194 -5.93 15.16 -1.33
N ASN A 195 -4.93 15.79 -1.92
CA ASN A 195 -3.91 15.08 -2.68
C ASN A 195 -2.92 14.42 -1.70
N ARG A 196 -2.88 13.09 -1.67
CA ARG A 196 -2.02 12.32 -0.76
C ARG A 196 -0.52 12.53 -0.98
N LYS A 197 -0.10 13.06 -2.13
CA LYS A 197 1.31 13.38 -2.36
C LYS A 197 1.70 14.74 -1.79
N ASN A 198 0.74 15.66 -1.67
CA ASN A 198 0.93 17.02 -1.19
C ASN A 198 -0.08 17.29 -0.06
N LEU A 199 0.05 16.55 1.05
CA LEU A 199 -0.74 16.80 2.25
C LEU A 199 -0.26 18.07 2.94
N ASP A 200 -1.22 18.86 3.40
CA ASP A 200 -0.99 19.96 4.34
C ASP A 200 -0.20 19.43 5.56
N PRO A 201 0.93 20.06 5.94
CA PRO A 201 1.70 19.68 7.13
C PRO A 201 0.86 19.65 8.41
N GLU A 202 -0.22 20.44 8.47
CA GLU A 202 -1.14 20.49 9.62
C GLU A 202 -2.14 19.33 9.65
N PHE A 203 -2.30 18.58 8.56
CA PHE A 203 -3.27 17.49 8.52
C PHE A 203 -2.84 16.34 9.45
N PRO A 204 -3.70 15.93 10.41
CA PRO A 204 -3.39 14.91 11.41
C PRO A 204 -3.45 13.50 10.79
N ILE A 205 -2.44 13.15 10.01
CA ILE A 205 -2.38 11.90 9.24
C ILE A 205 -2.18 10.69 10.14
N GLU A 206 -1.36 10.85 11.18
CA GLU A 206 -1.03 9.82 12.17
C GLU A 206 -2.31 9.41 12.90
N ALA A 207 -3.09 10.37 13.38
CA ALA A 207 -4.38 10.12 14.03
C ALA A 207 -5.38 9.45 13.09
N THR A 208 -5.46 9.92 11.84
CA THR A 208 -6.40 9.37 10.85
C THR A 208 -6.09 7.91 10.52
N ARG A 209 -4.81 7.52 10.43
CA ARG A 209 -4.39 6.17 10.05
C ARG A 209 -4.30 5.21 11.22
N LEU A 210 -3.95 5.67 12.42
CA LEU A 210 -3.74 4.83 13.60
C LEU A 210 -5.02 4.58 14.42
N ASN A 211 -6.11 5.31 14.16
CA ASN A 211 -7.32 5.20 14.99
C ASN A 211 -7.94 3.78 14.95
N LEU A 212 -7.99 3.13 13.78
CA LEU A 212 -8.46 1.74 13.66
C LEU A 212 -7.51 0.71 14.29
N THR A 213 -6.21 1.02 14.34
CA THR A 213 -5.18 0.14 14.91
C THR A 213 -5.41 -0.13 16.39
N TRP A 214 -6.11 0.76 17.12
CA TRP A 214 -6.48 0.51 18.51
C TRP A 214 -7.36 -0.73 18.65
N ILE A 215 -8.39 -0.84 17.82
CA ILE A 215 -9.37 -1.93 17.86
C ILE A 215 -8.68 -3.24 17.46
N TRP A 216 -7.93 -3.23 16.36
CA TRP A 216 -7.21 -4.42 15.89
C TRP A 216 -6.13 -4.87 16.87
N GLY A 217 -5.41 -3.96 17.52
CA GLY A 217 -4.37 -4.29 18.50
C GLY A 217 -4.91 -4.94 19.78
N ILE A 218 -6.05 -4.46 20.31
CA ILE A 218 -6.70 -5.09 21.47
C ILE A 218 -7.17 -6.49 21.08
N ALA A 219 -7.88 -6.59 19.96
CA ALA A 219 -8.40 -7.84 19.45
C ALA A 219 -7.27 -8.86 19.24
N PHE A 220 -6.16 -8.46 18.62
CA PHE A 220 -4.99 -9.32 18.44
C PHE A 220 -4.44 -9.87 19.76
N SER A 221 -4.31 -9.01 20.78
CA SER A 221 -3.80 -9.40 22.09
C SER A 221 -4.72 -10.42 22.76
N LEU A 222 -6.04 -10.15 22.74
CA LEU A 222 -7.05 -11.07 23.28
C LEU A 222 -7.01 -12.43 22.59
N PHE A 223 -6.98 -12.46 21.25
CA PHE A 223 -6.94 -13.71 20.49
C PHE A 223 -5.62 -14.47 20.69
N THR A 224 -4.50 -13.77 20.84
CA THR A 224 -3.19 -14.39 21.13
C THR A 224 -3.19 -15.08 22.49
N SER A 225 -3.71 -14.42 23.53
CA SER A 225 -3.84 -15.03 24.86
C SER A 225 -4.80 -16.22 24.82
N ALA A 226 -5.96 -16.06 24.19
CA ALA A 226 -6.96 -17.13 24.06
C ALA A 226 -6.38 -18.35 23.33
N TYR A 227 -5.63 -18.15 22.25
CA TYR A 227 -4.95 -19.23 21.51
C TYR A 227 -4.01 -20.04 22.41
N GLY A 228 -3.17 -19.37 23.20
CA GLY A 228 -2.25 -20.03 24.13
C GLY A 228 -2.96 -20.92 25.14
N TRP A 229 -4.00 -20.39 25.78
CA TRP A 229 -4.78 -21.14 26.78
C TRP A 229 -5.61 -22.26 26.17
N CYS A 230 -6.16 -22.08 24.97
CA CYS A 230 -6.88 -23.14 24.26
C CYS A 230 -5.97 -24.35 23.97
N LEU A 231 -4.72 -24.10 23.62
CA LEU A 231 -3.74 -25.17 23.41
C LEU A 231 -3.28 -25.82 24.72
N GLN A 232 -3.04 -25.01 25.75
CA GLN A 232 -2.68 -25.53 27.08
C GLN A 232 -3.76 -26.48 27.64
N LEU A 233 -5.04 -26.10 27.47
CA LEU A 233 -6.19 -26.89 27.91
C LEU A 233 -6.59 -28.01 26.94
N LYS A 234 -5.87 -28.17 25.82
CA LYS A 234 -6.13 -29.19 24.79
C LYS A 234 -7.59 -29.22 24.31
N VAL A 235 -8.18 -28.04 24.14
CA VAL A 235 -9.58 -27.88 23.68
C VAL A 235 -9.73 -28.42 22.24
N ASN A 236 -10.96 -28.65 21.77
CA ASN A 236 -11.24 -29.00 20.37
C ASN A 236 -10.46 -28.12 19.38
N ILE A 237 -9.79 -28.76 18.40
CA ILE A 237 -8.91 -28.11 17.40
C ILE A 237 -9.56 -26.94 16.63
N ALA A 238 -10.88 -26.96 16.47
CA ALA A 238 -11.62 -25.88 15.83
C ALA A 238 -11.44 -24.52 16.56
N VAL A 239 -11.31 -24.53 17.89
CA VAL A 239 -11.16 -23.31 18.69
C VAL A 239 -9.81 -22.63 18.44
N PRO A 240 -8.63 -23.27 18.63
CA PRO A 240 -7.36 -22.62 18.32
C PRO A 240 -7.29 -22.23 16.84
N LEU A 241 -7.88 -23.01 15.92
CA LEU A 241 -7.91 -22.69 14.49
C LEU A 241 -8.74 -21.43 14.16
N THR A 242 -9.83 -21.17 14.89
CA THR A 242 -10.58 -19.91 14.75
C THR A 242 -9.81 -18.74 15.36
N MET A 243 -9.10 -18.95 16.48
CA MET A 243 -8.22 -17.92 17.04
C MET A 243 -7.08 -17.56 16.06
N THR A 244 -6.48 -18.54 15.38
CA THR A 244 -5.44 -18.29 14.37
C THR A 244 -5.94 -17.41 13.22
N PHE A 245 -7.18 -17.64 12.77
CA PHE A 245 -7.83 -16.80 11.76
C PHE A 245 -7.93 -15.34 12.22
N PHE A 246 -8.45 -15.10 13.42
CA PHE A 246 -8.65 -13.75 13.93
C PHE A 246 -7.33 -13.03 14.27
N MET A 247 -6.33 -13.76 14.78
CA MET A 247 -4.97 -13.25 14.95
C MET A 247 -4.38 -12.79 13.61
N ALA A 248 -4.50 -13.62 12.58
CA ALA A 248 -4.01 -13.28 11.25
C ALA A 248 -4.75 -12.09 10.63
N TYR A 249 -6.08 -12.05 10.78
CA TYR A 249 -6.92 -10.93 10.32
C TYR A 249 -6.48 -9.61 10.94
N THR A 250 -6.43 -9.54 12.28
CA THR A 250 -6.08 -8.31 13.02
C THR A 250 -4.62 -7.90 12.78
N SER A 251 -3.71 -8.86 12.66
CA SER A 251 -2.30 -8.61 12.32
C SER A 251 -2.15 -8.03 10.92
N SER A 252 -2.79 -8.62 9.90
CA SER A 252 -2.76 -8.10 8.52
C SER A 252 -3.40 -6.73 8.39
N SER A 253 -4.51 -6.47 9.10
CA SER A 253 -5.15 -5.15 9.11
C SER A 253 -4.26 -4.08 9.72
N THR A 254 -3.63 -4.39 10.86
CA THR A 254 -2.65 -3.51 11.53
C THR A 254 -1.45 -3.24 10.61
N PHE A 255 -0.91 -4.29 9.99
CA PHE A 255 0.18 -4.18 9.04
C PHE A 255 -0.18 -3.27 7.86
N CYS A 256 -1.38 -3.41 7.30
CA CYS A 256 -1.86 -2.55 6.21
C CYS A 256 -1.90 -1.07 6.63
N ALA A 257 -2.42 -0.76 7.82
CA ALA A 257 -2.49 0.62 8.32
C ALA A 257 -1.11 1.23 8.54
N ILE A 258 -0.17 0.51 9.17
CA ILE A 258 1.18 1.03 9.42
C ILE A 258 1.93 1.27 8.09
N ASN A 259 1.89 0.33 7.14
CA ASN A 259 2.56 0.55 5.85
C ASN A 259 1.96 1.71 5.09
N THR A 260 0.63 1.86 5.13
CA THR A 260 -0.04 3.00 4.49
C THR A 260 0.43 4.31 5.12
N LEU A 261 0.50 4.38 6.46
CA LEU A 261 1.03 5.55 7.15
C LEU A 261 2.50 5.84 6.78
N LEU A 262 3.35 4.82 6.75
CA LEU A 262 4.76 4.97 6.37
C LEU A 262 4.94 5.53 4.96
N VAL A 263 4.13 5.07 4.00
CA VAL A 263 4.14 5.57 2.62
C VAL A 263 3.60 6.99 2.56
N ASP A 264 2.52 7.28 3.30
CA ASP A 264 1.94 8.62 3.33
C ASP A 264 2.87 9.66 4.00
N LEU A 265 3.70 9.24 4.98
CA LEU A 265 4.71 10.09 5.62
C LEU A 265 5.89 10.43 4.69
N PHE A 266 6.16 9.58 3.68
CA PHE A 266 7.30 9.72 2.77
C PHE A 266 6.95 9.34 1.32
N PRO A 267 6.13 10.15 0.65
CA PRO A 267 5.67 9.85 -0.71
C PRO A 267 6.82 9.78 -1.72
N ASN A 268 7.91 10.53 -1.51
CA ASN A 268 9.07 10.58 -2.41
C ASN A 268 10.06 9.41 -2.21
N ASN A 269 10.08 8.80 -1.01
CA ASN A 269 11.06 7.77 -0.65
C ASN A 269 10.37 6.52 -0.07
N SER A 270 9.17 6.20 -0.56
CA SER A 270 8.34 5.10 -0.05
C SER A 270 9.05 3.74 -0.09
N ALA A 271 9.80 3.45 -1.16
CA ALA A 271 10.54 2.19 -1.30
C ALA A 271 11.58 1.99 -0.19
N ALA A 272 12.34 3.04 0.17
CA ALA A 272 13.39 2.95 1.18
C ALA A 272 12.81 2.73 2.59
N ILE A 273 11.66 3.31 2.88
CA ILE A 273 11.01 3.13 4.19
C ILE A 273 10.36 1.77 4.33
N ILE A 274 9.73 1.27 3.25
CA ILE A 274 9.24 -0.11 3.24
C ILE A 274 10.39 -1.11 3.39
N ALA A 275 11.55 -0.86 2.79
CA ALA A 275 12.75 -1.67 2.99
C ALA A 275 13.22 -1.64 4.47
N SER A 276 13.24 -0.46 5.09
CA SER A 276 13.59 -0.28 6.51
C SER A 276 12.62 -1.02 7.44
N ASN A 277 11.33 -0.98 7.12
CA ASN A 277 10.29 -1.69 7.84
C ASN A 277 10.48 -3.21 7.75
N ASN A 278 10.72 -3.73 6.54
CA ASN A 278 10.96 -5.16 6.35
C ASN A 278 12.26 -5.61 7.06
N PHE A 279 13.33 -4.83 6.98
CA PHE A 279 14.58 -5.11 7.69
C PHE A 279 14.36 -5.24 9.21
N THR A 280 13.70 -4.25 9.82
CA THR A 280 13.43 -4.22 11.27
C THR A 280 12.54 -5.39 11.69
N ARG A 281 11.48 -5.66 10.93
CA ARG A 281 10.56 -6.77 11.17
C ARG A 281 11.26 -8.12 11.09
N CYS A 282 12.10 -8.35 10.09
CA CYS A 282 12.79 -9.62 9.90
C CYS A 282 13.78 -9.90 11.04
N ILE A 283 14.56 -8.91 11.48
CA ILE A 283 15.50 -9.08 12.60
C ILE A 283 14.76 -9.42 13.89
N LEU A 284 13.74 -8.63 14.23
CA LEU A 284 13.00 -8.86 15.47
C LEU A 284 12.17 -10.15 15.41
N GLY A 285 11.60 -10.45 14.24
CA GLY A 285 10.89 -11.70 13.99
C GLY A 285 11.80 -12.92 14.16
N ALA A 286 13.02 -12.88 13.62
CA ALA A 286 14.01 -13.94 13.80
C ALA A 286 14.38 -14.13 15.27
N PHE A 287 14.59 -13.04 16.01
CA PHE A 287 14.85 -13.09 17.45
C PHE A 287 13.69 -13.73 18.22
N VAL A 288 12.45 -13.30 17.94
CA VAL A 288 11.27 -13.87 18.59
C VAL A 288 11.12 -15.37 18.27
N VAL A 289 11.27 -15.76 17.00
CA VAL A 289 11.22 -17.15 16.54
C VAL A 289 12.27 -18.01 17.26
N PHE A 290 13.49 -17.50 17.43
CA PHE A 290 14.55 -18.16 18.19
C PHE A 290 14.14 -18.41 19.64
N CYS A 291 13.43 -17.48 20.27
CA CYS A 291 12.96 -17.61 21.65
C CYS A 291 11.72 -18.52 21.82
N VAL A 292 11.04 -18.95 20.75
CA VAL A 292 9.77 -19.70 20.85
C VAL A 292 9.95 -21.03 21.59
N ASN A 293 10.83 -21.90 21.10
CA ASN A 293 11.01 -23.24 21.69
C ASN A 293 11.46 -23.18 23.15
N PRO A 294 12.55 -22.47 23.51
CA PRO A 294 12.98 -22.39 24.91
C PRO A 294 11.95 -21.67 25.79
N GLY A 295 11.24 -20.67 25.25
CA GLY A 295 10.19 -19.97 25.97
C GLY A 295 9.01 -20.90 26.31
N VAL A 296 8.53 -21.67 25.34
CA VAL A 296 7.44 -22.63 25.55
C VAL A 296 7.85 -23.74 26.52
N GLU A 297 9.09 -24.23 26.44
CA GLU A 297 9.61 -25.27 27.34
C GLU A 297 9.78 -24.79 28.78
N PHE A 298 10.18 -23.53 28.99
CA PHE A 298 10.42 -22.97 30.33
C PHE A 298 9.13 -22.61 31.07
N MET A 299 8.18 -21.95 30.41
CA MET A 299 6.98 -21.39 31.06
C MET A 299 5.66 -22.05 30.65
N GLY A 300 5.69 -22.96 29.67
CA GLY A 300 4.51 -23.61 29.12
C GLY A 300 3.82 -22.76 28.03
N ILE A 301 2.92 -23.41 27.27
CA ILE A 301 2.30 -22.83 26.08
C ILE A 301 1.41 -21.64 26.45
N GLY A 302 0.56 -21.80 27.46
CA GLY A 302 -0.40 -20.77 27.88
C GLY A 302 0.29 -19.47 28.33
N TRP A 303 1.26 -19.59 29.25
CA TRP A 303 1.99 -18.43 29.77
C TRP A 303 2.91 -17.79 28.74
N PHE A 304 3.52 -18.57 27.84
CA PHE A 304 4.32 -18.02 26.75
C PHE A 304 3.49 -17.08 25.87
N PHE A 305 2.34 -17.54 25.36
CA PHE A 305 1.47 -16.70 24.52
C PHE A 305 0.80 -15.56 25.28
N THR A 306 0.53 -15.73 26.58
CA THR A 306 0.06 -14.64 27.44
C THR A 306 1.13 -13.55 27.58
N THR A 307 2.40 -13.93 27.73
CA THR A 307 3.54 -13.01 27.80
C THR A 307 3.73 -12.27 26.47
N VAL A 308 3.68 -12.99 25.35
CA VAL A 308 3.74 -12.38 24.00
C VAL A 308 2.58 -11.38 23.81
N SER A 309 1.36 -11.77 24.19
CA SER A 309 0.20 -10.89 24.14
C SER A 309 0.39 -9.64 24.99
N LEU A 310 0.91 -9.78 26.22
CA LEU A 310 1.16 -8.65 27.11
C LEU A 310 2.20 -7.69 26.53
N ILE A 311 3.30 -8.22 25.97
CA ILE A 311 4.34 -7.40 25.32
C ILE A 311 3.74 -6.60 24.16
N VAL A 312 2.92 -7.23 23.31
CA VAL A 312 2.25 -6.56 22.19
C VAL A 312 1.20 -5.57 22.68
N PHE A 313 0.48 -5.89 23.75
CA PHE A 313 -0.50 -4.98 24.33
C PHE A 313 0.17 -3.72 24.88
N VAL A 314 1.27 -3.87 25.62
CA VAL A 314 2.07 -2.77 26.17
C VAL A 314 2.75 -1.96 25.07
N SER A 315 3.20 -2.61 23.99
CA SER A 315 3.80 -1.90 22.85
C SER A 315 2.86 -0.89 22.20
N ARG A 316 1.55 -0.97 22.44
CA ARG A 316 0.59 0.05 21.98
C ARG A 316 0.79 1.41 22.66
N ALA A 317 1.44 1.47 23.82
CA ALA A 317 1.85 2.75 24.42
C ALA A 317 2.73 3.57 23.46
N ILE A 318 3.51 2.89 22.61
CA ILE A 318 4.34 3.48 21.55
C ILE A 318 3.48 4.22 20.52
N LEU A 319 2.28 3.71 20.21
CA LEU A 319 1.32 4.41 19.35
C LEU A 319 0.76 5.68 20.01
N ILE A 320 0.60 5.72 21.34
CA ILE A 320 0.17 6.95 22.04
C ILE A 320 1.25 8.02 21.89
N VAL A 321 2.52 7.63 22.05
CA VAL A 321 3.67 8.51 21.84
C VAL A 321 3.66 9.05 20.41
N GLU A 322 3.45 8.20 19.42
CA GLU A 322 3.37 8.62 18.01
C GLU A 322 2.19 9.56 17.75
N LEU A 323 1.02 9.31 18.34
CA LEU A 323 -0.14 10.20 18.18
C LEU A 323 0.09 11.59 18.80
N LYS A 324 0.83 11.66 19.92
CA LYS A 324 1.07 12.91 20.64
C LYS A 324 2.25 13.70 20.09
N TYR A 325 3.33 13.02 19.70
CA TYR A 325 4.60 13.63 19.31
C TYR A 325 4.92 13.49 17.81
N GLY A 326 4.31 12.54 17.11
CA GLY A 326 4.51 12.31 15.67
C GLY A 326 4.31 13.57 14.82
N PRO A 327 3.21 14.33 14.97
CA PRO A 327 3.03 15.58 14.23
C PRO A 327 4.16 16.60 14.48
N LYS A 328 4.65 16.70 15.72
CA LYS A 328 5.76 17.59 16.08
C LYS A 328 7.07 17.14 15.46
N TRP A 329 7.37 15.83 15.52
CA TRP A 329 8.58 15.26 14.92
C TRP A 329 8.58 15.36 13.41
N ARG A 330 7.41 15.19 12.78
CA ARG A 330 7.20 15.38 11.34
C ARG A 330 7.48 16.83 10.92
N LEU A 331 6.94 17.81 11.64
CA LEU A 331 7.21 19.23 11.36
C LEU A 331 8.70 19.56 11.48
N GLN A 332 9.35 19.11 12.56
CA GLN A 332 10.79 19.28 12.76
C GLN A 332 11.64 18.62 11.66
N ARG A 333 11.21 17.48 11.11
CA ARG A 333 11.88 16.86 9.95
C ARG A 333 11.71 17.71 8.69
N ILE A 334 10.52 18.23 8.43
CA ILE A 334 10.24 19.06 7.25
C ILE A 334 11.08 20.34 7.31
N GLU A 335 11.18 20.97 8.48
CA GLU A 335 12.03 22.16 8.72
C GLU A 335 13.51 21.86 8.48
N ARG A 336 14.05 20.77 9.06
CA ARG A 336 15.44 20.33 8.82
C ARG A 336 15.70 20.05 7.33
N SER A 337 14.75 19.44 6.64
CA SER A 337 14.87 19.14 5.21
C SER A 337 14.91 20.42 4.36
N LYS A 338 14.11 21.43 4.72
CA LYS A 338 14.14 22.74 4.06
C LYS A 338 15.46 23.48 4.32
N ALA A 339 15.93 23.48 5.57
CA ALA A 339 17.19 24.12 5.96
C ALA A 339 18.43 23.50 5.30
N SER A 340 18.38 22.22 4.93
CA SER A 340 19.47 21.57 4.18
C SER A 340 19.50 21.89 2.68
N LEU A 341 18.43 22.51 2.16
CA LEU A 341 18.28 22.88 0.74
C LEU A 341 18.50 24.37 0.49
N SER A 342 18.40 25.21 1.54
CA SER A 342 18.80 26.62 1.56
C SER A 342 20.29 26.74 1.87
#